data_AF-A0AAW7YN64-F1
#
_entry.id   AF-A0AAW7YN64-F1
#
_cell.length_a   1.000
_cell.length_b   1.000
_cell.length_c   1.000
_cell.angle_alpha   90.00
_cell.angle_beta   90.00
_cell.angle_gamma   90.00
#
_symmetry.space_group_name_H-M   'P 1'
#
loop_
_entity.id
_entity.type
_entity.pdbx_description
1 polymer ?
#
loop_
_entity_poly.entity_id
_entity_poly.type
_entity_poly.pdbx_seq_one_letter_code
_entity_poly.pdbx_strand_id
1 'polypeptide(L)' 'MANYKVLKNYNDKQLAKSLKAGDKVEMTVKRADEVEKTLSANGFKGPFLERVRESK' A
#
# COMPACT_ATOMS: atom_id res chain seq x y z
N MET A 1 -9.39 2.20 10.53
CA MET A 1 -8.49 2.43 9.38
C MET A 1 -7.06 2.35 9.87
N ALA A 2 -6.06 2.18 9.02
CA ALA A 2 -4.67 2.10 9.42
C ALA A 2 -3.81 2.94 8.46
N ASN A 3 -2.78 3.57 9.01
CA ASN A 3 -1.82 4.30 8.21
C ASN A 3 -0.80 3.34 7.63
N TYR A 4 -0.61 3.43 6.32
CA TYR A 4 0.38 2.68 5.58
C TYR A 4 1.35 3.64 4.92
N LYS A 5 2.62 3.29 4.96
CA LYS A 5 3.68 3.95 4.23
C LYS A 5 3.93 3.18 2.96
N VAL A 6 3.86 3.87 1.84
CA VAL A 6 4.14 3.33 0.52
C VAL A 6 5.65 3.12 0.42
N LEU A 7 6.09 1.87 0.30
CA LEU A 7 7.51 1.54 0.15
C LEU A 7 7.95 1.55 -1.30
N LYS A 8 7.04 1.19 -2.20
CA LYS A 8 7.29 1.13 -3.65
C LYS A 8 6.24 1.93 -4.37
N ASN A 9 6.65 2.58 -5.45
CA ASN A 9 5.72 3.27 -6.32
C ASN A 9 4.78 2.25 -6.97
N TYR A 10 3.48 2.46 -6.83
CA TYR A 10 2.48 1.64 -7.48
C TYR A 10 1.29 2.50 -7.89
N ASN A 11 0.61 2.07 -8.95
CA ASN A 11 -0.62 2.73 -9.38
C ASN A 11 -1.79 2.11 -8.62
N ASP A 12 -2.40 2.89 -7.74
CA ASP A 12 -3.60 2.44 -7.05
C ASP A 12 -4.80 2.68 -7.97
N LYS A 13 -5.30 1.60 -8.56
CA LYS A 13 -6.45 1.64 -9.49
C LYS A 13 -7.72 2.19 -8.84
N GLN A 14 -7.89 2.02 -7.53
CA GLN A 14 -9.08 2.50 -6.83
C GLN A 14 -8.99 3.98 -6.44
N LEU A 15 -7.80 4.49 -6.13
CA LEU A 15 -7.57 5.93 -5.91
C LEU A 15 -7.36 6.69 -7.23
N ALA A 16 -7.23 5.97 -8.35
CA ALA A 16 -6.83 6.50 -9.66
C ALA A 16 -5.60 7.41 -9.56
N LYS A 17 -4.70 7.08 -8.62
CA LYS A 17 -3.51 7.87 -8.30
C LYS A 17 -2.30 6.97 -8.20
N SER A 18 -1.20 7.46 -8.74
CA SER A 18 0.12 6.84 -8.56
C SER A 18 0.65 7.24 -7.20
N LEU A 19 0.73 6.27 -6.29
CA LEU A 19 1.35 6.43 -4.99
C LEU A 19 2.86 6.24 -5.15
N LYS A 20 3.64 7.17 -4.60
CA LYS A 20 5.10 7.12 -4.70
C LYS A 20 5.69 6.53 -3.44
N ALA A 21 6.86 5.92 -3.57
CA ALA A 21 7.63 5.48 -2.40
C ALA A 21 7.88 6.66 -1.46
N GLY A 22 7.51 6.51 -0.19
CA GLY A 22 7.55 7.56 0.83
C GLY A 22 6.19 8.19 1.15
N ASP A 23 5.17 8.04 0.30
CA ASP A 23 3.82 8.52 0.59
C ASP A 23 3.22 7.80 1.80
N LYS A 24 2.39 8.51 2.55
CA LYS A 24 1.56 7.92 3.60
C LYS A 24 0.13 7.90 3.12
N VAL A 25 -0.47 6.72 3.14
CA VAL A 25 -1.86 6.52 2.75
C VAL A 25 -2.61 5.87 3.90
N GLU A 26 -3.79 6.42 4.20
CA GLU A 26 -4.69 5.80 5.16
C GLU A 26 -5.63 4.85 4.39
N MET A 27 -5.58 3.57 4.73
CA MET A 27 -6.51 2.58 4.18
C MET A 27 -6.84 1.48 5.19
N THR A 28 -7.81 0.64 4.89
CA THR A 28 -8.15 -0.49 5.76
C THR A 28 -7.16 -1.64 5.58
N VAL A 29 -6.99 -2.47 6.61
CA VAL A 29 -6.09 -3.64 6.56
C VAL A 29 -6.48 -4.59 5.42
N LYS A 30 -7.79 -4.80 5.23
CA LYS A 30 -8.31 -5.59 4.11
C LYS A 30 -7.88 -5.02 2.76
N ARG A 31 -7.94 -3.70 2.59
CA ARG A 31 -7.55 -3.05 1.34
C ARG A 31 -6.04 -3.12 1.09
N ALA A 32 -5.23 -2.96 2.13
CA ALA A 32 -3.78 -3.14 1.99
C ALA A 32 -3.42 -4.57 1.55
N ASP A 33 -4.09 -5.58 2.10
CA ASP A 33 -3.94 -6.99 1.70
C ASP A 33 -4.37 -7.23 0.23
N GLU A 34 -5.48 -6.63 -0.20
CA GLU A 34 -5.93 -6.70 -1.60
C GLU A 34 -4.93 -6.06 -2.57
N VAL A 35 -4.34 -4.91 -2.20
CA VAL A 35 -3.32 -4.23 -2.99
C VAL A 35 -2.08 -5.09 -3.11
N GLU A 36 -1.58 -5.62 -1.99
CA GLU A 36 -0.43 -6.55 -1.94
C GLU A 36 -0.67 -7.79 -2.81
N LYS A 37 -1.86 -8.41 -2.69
CA LYS A 37 -2.26 -9.57 -3.51
C LYS A 37 -2.33 -9.23 -4.99
N THR A 38 -2.95 -8.10 -5.33
CA THR A 38 -3.09 -7.66 -6.73
C THR A 38 -1.72 -7.40 -7.33
N LEU A 39 -0.84 -6.70 -6.63
CA LEU A 39 0.51 -6.41 -7.09
C LEU A 39 1.36 -7.68 -7.19
N SER A 40 1.26 -8.57 -6.20
CA SER A 40 1.90 -9.88 -6.25
C SER A 40 1.41 -10.73 -7.43
N ALA A 41 0.11 -10.73 -7.70
CA ALA A 41 -0.49 -11.43 -8.84
C ALA A 41 -0.06 -10.84 -10.20
N ASN A 42 0.24 -9.54 -10.26
CA ASN A 42 0.83 -8.90 -11.43
C ASN A 42 2.35 -9.12 -11.55
N GLY A 43 2.95 -9.95 -10.68
CA GLY A 43 4.37 -10.30 -10.72
C GLY A 43 5.29 -9.34 -9.96
N PHE A 44 4.75 -8.36 -9.24
CA PHE A 44 5.57 -7.47 -8.44
C PHE A 44 5.93 -8.12 -7.09
N LYS A 45 7.22 -8.15 -6.74
CA LYS A 45 7.71 -8.73 -5.48
C LYS A 45 7.96 -7.69 -4.39
N GLY A 46 7.43 -7.97 -3.21
CA GLY A 46 7.77 -7.30 -1.94
C GLY A 46 6.62 -6.49 -1.35
N PRO A 47 6.77 -6.03 -0.10
CA PRO A 47 5.75 -5.21 0.52
C PRO A 47 5.69 -3.83 -0.17
N PHE A 48 4.52 -3.48 -0.71
CA PHE A 48 4.22 -2.15 -1.27
C PHE A 48 3.79 -1.18 -0.18
N LEU A 49 3.20 -1.73 0.88
CA LEU A 49 2.61 -0.99 1.97
C LEU A 49 3.17 -1.51 3.29
N GLU A 50 3.78 -0.61 4.05
CA GLU A 50 4.24 -0.89 5.41
C GLU A 50 3.28 -0.25 6.40
N ARG A 51 2.71 -1.04 7.30
CA ARG A 51 1.82 -0.49 8.32
C ARG A 51 2.62 0.39 9.28
N VAL A 52 2.31 1.68 9.30
CA VAL A 52 2.85 2.62 10.28
C VAL A 52 2.13 2.31 11.60
N ARG A 53 2.78 1.53 12.47
CA ARG A 53 2.36 1.44 13.87
C ARG A 53 2.74 2.77 14.52
N GLU A 54 1.75 3.57 14.89
CA GLU A 54 1.99 4.62 15.88
C GLU A 54 2.39 3.91 17.18
N SER A 55 3.69 3.95 17.50
CA SER A 55 4.17 3.59 18.82
C SER A 55 3.52 4.55 19.80
N LYS A 56 2.70 4.00 20.69
CA LYS A 56 2.06 4.72 21.79
C LYS A 56 3.05 4.93 22.93
#